data_AF-A0A7C1VQ74-F1
#
_entry.id   AF-A0A7C1VQ74-F1
#
_cell.length_a   1.000
_cell.length_b   1.000
_cell.length_c   1.000
_cell.angle_alpha   90.00
_cell.angle_beta   90.00
_cell.angle_gamma   90.00
#
_symmetry.space_group_name_H-M   'P 1'
#
loop_
_entity.id
_entity.type
_entity.pdbx_description
1 polymer ?
#
loop_
_entity_poly.entity_id
_entity_poly.type
_entity_poly.pdbx_seq_one_letter_code
_entity_poly.pdbx_strand_id
1 'polypeptide(L)'
;MTIRRDFIQGNYELEIEETRFNLKDYNKAIADNQAEIDVFTQTRQQAFSEELERWKRDGLLHFDSGEQAPEVDEALLPLADNTEAIDCPLNANIWKIEVEEGTEVMEGDILMILEAMKMEIQVLAPKAGVITSILKKPGVQVAMGDRLMVLETE
;
A
#
# COMPACT_ATOMS: atom_id res chain seq x y z
N MET A 1 0.35 24.03 -2.95
CA MET A 1 0.04 23.73 -1.54
C MET A 1 -0.95 24.72 -0.92
N THR A 2 -1.03 25.97 -1.39
CA THR A 2 -1.86 27.05 -0.82
C THR A 2 -3.37 26.74 -0.82
N ILE A 3 -3.92 26.27 -1.94
CA ILE A 3 -5.37 25.99 -2.08
C ILE A 3 -5.87 24.94 -1.09
N ARG A 4 -5.16 23.81 -0.92
CA ARG A 4 -5.57 22.72 0.00
C ARG A 4 -5.70 23.20 1.45
N ARG A 5 -4.83 24.11 1.88
CA ARG A 5 -4.84 24.68 3.23
C ARG A 5 -5.94 25.73 3.38
N ASP A 6 -6.00 26.65 2.43
CA ASP A 6 -6.85 27.85 2.54
C ASP A 6 -8.34 27.52 2.29
N PHE A 7 -8.63 26.46 1.52
CA PHE A 7 -9.99 25.98 1.26
C PHE A 7 -10.73 25.54 2.54
N ILE A 8 -10.09 24.77 3.42
CA ILE A 8 -10.70 24.30 4.68
C ILE A 8 -11.04 25.49 5.60
N GLN A 9 -10.27 26.56 5.51
CA GLN A 9 -10.44 27.78 6.31
C GLN A 9 -11.44 28.76 5.69
N GLY A 10 -12.00 28.46 4.52
CA GLY A 10 -12.87 29.38 3.78
C GLY A 10 -12.13 30.57 3.14
N ASN A 11 -10.79 30.55 3.14
CA ASN A 11 -9.93 31.60 2.59
C ASN A 11 -9.60 31.38 1.10
N TYR A 12 -10.34 30.50 0.44
CA TYR A 12 -10.23 30.24 -0.99
C TYR A 12 -11.60 30.47 -1.64
N GLU A 13 -11.66 31.48 -2.49
CA GLU A 13 -12.86 31.80 -3.25
C GLU A 13 -13.03 30.79 -4.41
N LEU A 14 -14.14 30.06 -4.40
CA LEU A 14 -14.50 29.19 -5.51
C LEU A 14 -15.18 30.02 -6.60
N GLU A 15 -14.65 29.95 -7.82
CA GLU A 15 -15.35 30.45 -9.00
C GLU A 15 -16.53 29.51 -9.31
N ILE A 16 -17.75 30.01 -9.09
CA ILE A 16 -19.00 29.26 -9.32
C ILE A 16 -19.86 30.09 -10.26
N GLU A 17 -20.09 29.56 -11.46
CA GLU A 17 -20.95 30.19 -12.47
C GLU A 17 -22.24 29.38 -12.65
N GLU A 18 -23.39 30.04 -12.53
CA GLU A 18 -24.67 29.43 -12.87
C GLU A 18 -24.83 29.38 -14.40
N THR A 19 -24.89 28.18 -14.95
CA THR A 19 -24.99 27.98 -16.41
C THR A 19 -26.04 26.91 -16.74
N ARG A 20 -26.36 26.77 -18.02
CA ARG A 20 -27.29 25.75 -18.50
C ARG A 20 -26.62 24.86 -19.53
N PHE A 21 -26.56 23.57 -19.23
CA PHE A 21 -26.11 22.56 -20.17
C PHE A 21 -27.25 22.17 -21.14
N ASN A 22 -27.01 22.30 -22.44
CA ASN A 22 -27.93 21.85 -23.49
C ASN A 22 -27.42 20.56 -24.14
N LEU A 23 -28.12 19.46 -23.89
CA LEU A 23 -27.76 18.15 -24.43
C LEU A 23 -27.77 18.10 -25.96
N LYS A 24 -28.64 18.88 -26.62
CA LYS A 24 -28.71 18.90 -28.09
C LYS A 24 -27.45 19.52 -28.68
N ASP A 25 -26.98 20.62 -28.10
CA ASP A 25 -25.79 21.33 -28.59
C ASP A 25 -24.53 20.52 -28.29
N TYR A 26 -24.47 19.86 -27.12
CA TYR A 26 -23.41 18.92 -26.78
C TYR A 26 -23.36 17.75 -27.77
N ASN A 27 -24.48 17.08 -28.05
CA ASN A 27 -24.50 15.96 -29.00
C ASN A 27 -24.10 16.39 -30.41
N LYS A 28 -24.47 17.61 -30.82
CA LYS A 28 -23.99 18.18 -32.08
C LYS A 28 -22.46 18.36 -32.05
N ALA A 29 -21.91 18.93 -30.98
CA ALA A 29 -20.46 19.08 -30.83
C ALA A 29 -19.74 17.72 -30.84
N ILE A 30 -20.31 16.68 -30.22
CA ILE A 30 -19.75 15.32 -30.30
C ILE A 30 -19.76 14.80 -31.74
N ALA A 31 -20.89 14.94 -32.45
CA ALA A 31 -20.98 14.52 -33.84
C ALA A 31 -20.00 15.27 -34.75
N ASP A 32 -19.84 16.59 -34.52
CA ASP A 32 -18.92 17.44 -35.28
C ASP A 32 -17.44 17.05 -35.05
N ASN A 33 -17.10 16.50 -33.87
CA ASN A 33 -15.73 16.09 -33.50
C ASN A 33 -15.52 14.57 -33.48
N GLN A 34 -16.47 13.78 -34.02
CA GLN A 34 -16.49 12.33 -33.86
C GLN A 34 -15.21 11.64 -34.33
N ALA A 35 -14.63 12.08 -35.45
CA ALA A 35 -13.42 11.49 -36.01
C ALA A 35 -12.21 11.62 -35.06
N GLU A 36 -12.05 12.75 -34.37
CA GLU A 36 -10.96 12.95 -33.42
C GLU A 36 -11.18 12.12 -32.15
N ILE A 37 -12.42 12.04 -31.68
CA ILE A 37 -12.81 11.22 -30.53
C ILE A 37 -12.51 9.74 -30.81
N ASP A 38 -12.83 9.26 -32.01
CA ASP A 38 -12.61 7.88 -32.41
C ASP A 38 -11.11 7.55 -32.45
N VAL A 39 -10.30 8.42 -33.06
CA VAL A 39 -8.83 8.26 -33.10
C VAL A 39 -8.26 8.19 -31.69
N PHE A 40 -8.60 9.13 -30.82
CA PHE A 40 -8.13 9.13 -29.43
C PHE A 40 -8.56 7.86 -28.68
N THR A 41 -9.83 7.46 -28.82
CA THR A 41 -10.39 6.28 -28.15
C THR A 41 -9.70 5.00 -28.62
N GLN A 42 -9.43 4.89 -29.92
CA GLN A 42 -8.72 3.75 -30.49
C GLN A 42 -7.29 3.66 -29.96
N THR A 43 -6.54 4.77 -29.96
CA THR A 43 -5.18 4.81 -29.41
C THR A 43 -5.15 4.43 -27.93
N ARG A 44 -6.06 5.00 -27.12
CA ARG A 44 -6.16 4.67 -25.70
C ARG A 44 -6.47 3.19 -25.48
N GLN A 45 -7.42 2.64 -26.25
CA GLN A 45 -7.81 1.23 -26.11
C GLN A 45 -6.67 0.28 -26.51
N GLN A 46 -5.95 0.62 -27.58
CA GLN A 46 -4.78 -0.15 -28.00
C GLN A 46 -3.70 -0.13 -26.91
N ALA A 47 -3.32 1.04 -26.44
CA ALA A 47 -2.31 1.18 -25.37
C ALA A 47 -2.72 0.41 -24.10
N PHE A 48 -3.99 0.50 -23.69
CA PHE A 48 -4.51 -0.27 -22.56
C PHE A 48 -4.43 -1.78 -22.81
N SER A 49 -4.81 -2.26 -24.00
CA SER A 49 -4.75 -3.68 -24.34
C SER A 49 -3.32 -4.22 -24.36
N GLU A 50 -2.37 -3.44 -24.88
CA GLU A 50 -0.96 -3.82 -24.89
C GLU A 50 -0.40 -3.93 -23.47
N GLU A 51 -0.74 -2.98 -22.59
CA GLU A 51 -0.32 -3.00 -21.19
C GLU A 51 -0.96 -4.17 -20.42
N LEU A 52 -2.24 -4.42 -20.64
CA LEU A 52 -2.95 -5.57 -20.04
C LEU A 52 -2.28 -6.90 -20.45
N GLU A 53 -1.90 -7.06 -21.71
CA GLU A 53 -1.20 -8.26 -22.19
C GLU A 53 0.23 -8.35 -21.65
N ARG A 54 0.91 -7.22 -21.36
CA ARG A 54 2.17 -7.24 -20.60
C ARG A 54 1.95 -7.75 -19.18
N TRP A 55 0.97 -7.22 -18.47
CA TRP A 55 0.68 -7.67 -17.10
C TRP A 55 0.27 -9.13 -17.01
N LYS A 56 -0.46 -9.66 -18.01
CA LYS A 56 -0.76 -11.11 -18.09
C LYS A 56 0.51 -11.94 -18.27
N ARG A 57 1.40 -11.52 -19.17
CA ARG A 57 2.67 -12.21 -19.45
C ARG A 57 3.60 -12.19 -18.24
N ASP A 58 3.63 -11.06 -17.54
CA ASP A 58 4.50 -10.83 -16.38
C ASP A 58 3.88 -11.37 -15.08
N GLY A 59 2.68 -11.97 -15.14
CA GLY A 59 1.99 -12.55 -13.99
C GLY A 59 1.39 -11.54 -13.01
N LEU A 60 1.52 -10.23 -13.28
CA LEU A 60 1.01 -9.13 -12.42
C LEU A 60 -0.53 -9.07 -12.33
N LEU A 61 -1.23 -9.71 -13.26
CA LEU A 61 -2.70 -9.85 -13.25
C LEU A 61 -3.21 -11.04 -12.42
N HIS A 62 -2.31 -11.86 -11.90
CA HIS A 62 -2.64 -12.94 -10.98
C HIS A 62 -2.32 -12.50 -9.55
N PHE A 63 -3.38 -12.18 -8.80
CA PHE A 63 -3.31 -12.16 -7.34
C PHE A 63 -3.40 -13.62 -6.89
N ASP A 64 -2.25 -14.28 -6.79
CA ASP A 64 -2.18 -15.52 -6.04
C ASP A 64 -2.19 -15.11 -4.56
N SER A 65 -3.34 -15.26 -3.91
CA SER A 65 -3.41 -15.29 -2.44
C SER A 65 -2.71 -16.57 -2.03
N GLY A 66 -1.39 -16.59 -2.15
CA GLY A 66 -0.59 -17.77 -1.93
C GLY A 66 -0.91 -18.29 -0.55
N GLU A 67 -1.62 -19.41 -0.49
CA GLU A 67 -1.30 -20.44 0.50
C GLU A 67 0.13 -20.89 0.15
N GLN A 68 1.12 -20.04 0.45
CA GLN A 68 2.48 -20.48 0.52
C GLN A 68 2.49 -21.56 1.60
N ALA A 69 2.77 -22.79 1.18
CA ALA A 69 3.03 -23.89 2.10
C ALA A 69 4.01 -23.39 3.17
N PRO A 70 3.83 -23.76 4.44
CA PRO A 70 4.73 -23.33 5.50
C PRO A 70 6.13 -23.88 5.18
N GLU A 71 6.99 -23.04 4.60
CA GLU A 71 8.43 -23.20 4.76
C GLU A 71 8.70 -23.16 6.25
N VAL A 72 9.62 -24.02 6.70
CA VAL A 72 9.98 -24.23 8.11
C VAL A 72 9.91 -22.91 8.86
N ASP A 73 8.92 -22.78 9.73
CA ASP A 73 8.62 -21.52 10.36
C ASP A 73 9.78 -21.17 11.31
N GLU A 74 10.70 -20.32 10.85
CA GLU A 74 11.77 -19.77 11.70
C GLU A 74 11.17 -19.05 12.92
N ALA A 75 9.88 -18.66 12.88
CA ALA A 75 9.15 -18.18 14.05
C ALA A 75 8.89 -19.23 15.14
N LEU A 76 8.95 -20.53 14.82
CA LEU A 76 8.81 -21.62 15.79
C LEU A 76 10.14 -22.00 16.43
N LEU A 77 11.27 -21.44 15.98
CA LEU A 77 12.55 -21.67 16.62
C LEU A 77 12.58 -21.02 18.01
N PRO A 78 13.19 -21.71 18.99
CA PRO A 78 13.40 -21.14 20.31
C PRO A 78 14.26 -19.89 20.19
N LEU A 79 13.83 -18.82 20.85
CA LEU A 79 14.55 -17.57 20.94
C LEU A 79 15.84 -17.75 21.76
N ALA A 80 16.88 -17.01 21.42
CA ALA A 80 18.07 -16.93 22.24
C ALA A 80 17.77 -16.20 23.55
N ASP A 81 18.57 -16.46 24.59
CA ASP A 81 18.49 -15.71 25.84
C ASP A 81 18.65 -14.20 25.56
N ASN A 82 17.86 -13.36 26.23
CA ASN A 82 17.77 -11.90 26.04
C ASN A 82 17.17 -11.42 24.70
N THR A 83 16.41 -12.26 24.00
CA THR A 83 15.65 -11.84 22.82
C THR A 83 14.13 -11.91 23.04
N GLU A 84 13.40 -10.96 22.48
CA GLU A 84 11.95 -10.81 22.55
C GLU A 84 11.35 -10.86 21.14
N ALA A 85 10.29 -11.64 20.95
CA ALA A 85 9.58 -11.71 19.69
C ALA A 85 8.60 -10.55 19.54
N ILE A 86 8.59 -9.93 18.36
CA ILE A 86 7.57 -8.96 17.98
C ILE A 86 6.56 -9.67 17.10
N ASP A 87 5.39 -9.95 17.67
CA ASP A 87 4.32 -10.70 17.00
C ASP A 87 3.26 -9.77 16.41
N CYS A 88 2.58 -10.24 15.39
CA CYS A 88 1.55 -9.48 14.70
C CYS A 88 0.30 -9.33 15.57
N PRO A 89 -0.17 -8.09 15.84
CA PRO A 89 -1.30 -7.88 16.74
C PRO A 89 -2.66 -8.22 16.12
N LEU A 90 -2.74 -8.38 14.79
CA LEU A 90 -3.98 -8.66 14.06
C LEU A 90 -3.71 -9.28 12.68
N ASN A 91 -4.77 -9.76 12.01
CA ASN A 91 -4.66 -10.17 10.61
C ASN A 91 -4.47 -8.93 9.71
N ALA A 92 -3.37 -8.85 8.97
CA ALA A 92 -2.99 -7.69 8.18
C ALA A 92 -2.09 -8.06 7.00
N ASN A 93 -1.81 -7.10 6.11
CA ASN A 93 -0.71 -7.18 5.15
C ASN A 93 0.46 -6.32 5.64
N ILE A 94 1.69 -6.75 5.41
CA ILE A 94 2.85 -5.89 5.68
C ILE A 94 2.96 -4.85 4.57
N TRP A 95 2.79 -3.58 4.89
CA TRP A 95 2.89 -2.50 3.91
C TRP A 95 4.34 -2.04 3.73
N LYS A 96 5.03 -1.77 4.84
CA LYS A 96 6.42 -1.29 4.83
C LYS A 96 7.17 -1.76 6.07
N ILE A 97 8.47 -1.98 5.93
CA ILE A 97 9.39 -2.21 7.04
C ILE A 97 10.28 -0.96 7.13
N GLU A 98 10.40 -0.40 8.33
CA GLU A 98 11.12 0.85 8.59
C GLU A 98 12.55 0.62 9.12
N VAL A 99 12.88 -0.62 9.46
CA VAL A 99 14.16 -1.03 10.04
C VAL A 99 14.82 -2.15 9.23
N GLU A 100 16.12 -2.32 9.42
CA GLU A 100 16.92 -3.43 8.88
C GLU A 100 17.47 -4.30 10.02
N GLU A 101 17.91 -5.52 9.71
CA GLU A 101 18.64 -6.34 10.69
C GLU A 101 19.94 -5.63 11.12
N GLY A 102 20.22 -5.65 12.42
CA GLY A 102 21.30 -4.88 13.04
C GLY A 102 20.92 -3.45 13.43
N THR A 103 19.69 -2.99 13.17
CA THR A 103 19.25 -1.65 13.56
C THR A 103 19.03 -1.56 15.07
N GLU A 104 19.70 -0.60 15.72
CA GLU A 104 19.40 -0.17 17.09
C GLU A 104 18.10 0.66 17.11
N VAL A 105 17.17 0.31 17.99
CA VAL A 105 15.87 0.95 18.16
C VAL A 105 15.65 1.36 19.61
N MET A 106 14.84 2.38 19.83
CA MET A 106 14.37 2.83 21.15
C MET A 106 12.92 2.40 21.37
N GLU A 107 12.49 2.34 22.63
CA GLU A 107 11.07 2.12 22.97
C GLU A 107 10.18 3.14 22.24
N GLY A 108 9.18 2.65 21.52
CA GLY A 108 8.23 3.46 20.76
C GLY A 108 8.65 3.76 19.32
N ASP A 109 9.84 3.35 18.88
CA ASP A 109 10.23 3.49 17.47
C ASP A 109 9.37 2.61 16.55
N ILE A 110 9.08 3.10 15.36
CA ILE A 110 8.28 2.38 14.36
C ILE A 110 9.17 1.34 13.70
N LEU A 111 8.82 0.06 13.85
CA LEU A 111 9.55 -1.06 13.27
C LEU A 111 9.03 -1.40 11.86
N MET A 112 7.71 -1.46 11.74
CA MET A 112 7.03 -1.71 10.47
C MET A 112 5.61 -1.15 10.50
N ILE A 113 5.00 -1.07 9.33
CA ILE A 113 3.63 -0.62 9.13
C ILE A 113 2.84 -1.74 8.46
N LEU A 114 1.74 -2.11 9.11
CA LEU A 114 0.75 -3.06 8.63
C LEU A 114 -0.41 -2.32 7.98
N GLU A 115 -1.04 -2.93 6.99
CA GLU A 115 -2.31 -2.51 6.41
C GLU A 115 -3.40 -3.51 6.81
N ALA A 116 -4.42 -3.02 7.52
CA ALA A 116 -5.61 -3.80 7.80
C ALA A 116 -6.84 -2.90 7.78
N MET A 117 -7.95 -3.40 7.23
CA MET A 117 -9.23 -2.68 7.23
C MET A 117 -9.16 -1.25 6.66
N LYS A 118 -8.28 -1.01 5.66
CA LYS A 118 -8.02 0.30 5.03
C LYS A 118 -7.32 1.31 5.95
N MET A 119 -6.70 0.82 7.03
CA MET A 119 -5.95 1.61 8.00
C MET A 119 -4.50 1.13 8.05
N GLU A 120 -3.59 2.08 8.21
CA GLU A 120 -2.19 1.82 8.54
C GLU A 120 -2.06 1.63 10.05
N ILE A 121 -1.33 0.59 10.46
CA ILE A 121 -1.12 0.21 11.86
C ILE A 121 0.37 0.07 12.09
N GLN A 122 0.91 0.91 12.96
CA GLN A 122 2.33 0.90 13.30
C GLN A 122 2.61 -0.20 14.33
N VAL A 123 3.62 -1.01 14.05
CA VAL A 123 4.21 -1.93 15.03
C VAL A 123 5.39 -1.21 15.67
N LEU A 124 5.31 -1.01 16.97
CA LEU A 124 6.28 -0.24 17.73
C LEU A 124 7.25 -1.16 18.49
N ALA A 125 8.47 -0.68 18.70
CA ALA A 125 9.44 -1.34 19.55
C ALA A 125 8.98 -1.30 21.02
N PRO A 126 8.84 -2.46 21.70
CA PRO A 126 8.40 -2.50 23.08
C PRO A 126 9.47 -2.00 24.06
N LYS A 127 10.76 -2.03 23.67
CA LYS A 127 11.94 -1.62 24.44
C LYS A 127 13.07 -1.19 23.51
N ALA A 128 14.10 -0.58 24.09
CA ALA A 128 15.36 -0.37 23.38
C ALA A 128 16.10 -1.70 23.14
N GLY A 129 16.79 -1.81 22.01
CA GLY A 129 17.50 -3.04 21.63
C GLY A 129 17.95 -3.05 20.17
N VAL A 130 18.39 -4.21 19.69
CA VAL A 130 18.85 -4.40 18.31
C VAL A 130 17.94 -5.39 17.59
N ILE A 131 17.50 -5.05 16.38
CA ILE A 131 16.73 -5.97 15.52
C ILE A 131 17.66 -7.07 15.02
N THR A 132 17.44 -8.32 15.44
CA THR A 132 18.32 -9.45 15.07
C THR A 132 17.84 -10.21 13.86
N SER A 133 16.53 -10.24 13.59
CA SER A 133 15.96 -10.95 12.45
C SER A 133 14.63 -10.36 12.01
N ILE A 134 14.41 -10.25 10.70
CA ILE A 134 13.13 -9.82 10.10
C ILE A 134 12.55 -10.99 9.30
N LEU A 135 11.47 -11.58 9.80
CA LEU A 135 10.98 -12.88 9.32
C LEU A 135 9.96 -12.78 8.18
N LYS A 136 9.44 -11.58 7.90
CA LYS A 136 8.39 -11.35 6.91
C LYS A 136 8.74 -10.17 6.01
N LYS A 137 8.25 -10.18 4.76
CA LYS A 137 8.56 -9.17 3.75
C LYS A 137 7.35 -8.28 3.45
N PRO A 138 7.54 -7.04 2.95
CA PRO A 138 6.44 -6.23 2.44
C PRO A 138 5.61 -6.98 1.38
N GLY A 139 4.30 -6.77 1.40
CA GLY A 139 3.31 -7.41 0.53
C GLY A 139 2.81 -8.77 1.02
N VAL A 140 3.39 -9.34 2.08
CA VAL A 140 2.95 -10.63 2.65
C VAL A 140 1.79 -10.41 3.62
N GLN A 141 0.81 -11.32 3.56
CA GLN A 141 -0.28 -11.40 4.53
C GLN A 141 0.21 -12.11 5.80
N VAL A 142 -0.12 -11.54 6.95
CA VAL A 142 0.23 -12.06 8.28
C VAL A 142 -1.03 -12.23 9.12
N ALA A 143 -1.07 -13.30 9.92
CA ALA A 143 -2.13 -13.56 10.87
C ALA A 143 -1.78 -13.00 12.25
N MET A 144 -2.80 -12.83 13.10
CA MET A 144 -2.58 -12.52 14.51
C MET A 144 -1.70 -13.58 15.17
N GLY A 145 -0.64 -13.15 15.86
CA GLY A 145 0.33 -14.03 16.52
C GLY A 145 1.47 -14.52 15.63
N ASP A 146 1.46 -14.20 14.33
CA ASP A 146 2.63 -14.48 13.49
C ASP A 146 3.82 -13.65 13.96
N ARG A 147 4.97 -14.27 14.18
CA ARG A 147 6.20 -13.54 14.50
C ARG A 147 6.67 -12.73 13.30
N LEU A 148 6.86 -11.44 13.51
CA LEU A 148 7.28 -10.49 12.48
C LEU A 148 8.79 -10.31 12.48
N MET A 149 9.39 -10.16 13.68
CA MET A 149 10.82 -9.93 13.87
C MET A 149 11.25 -10.29 15.30
N VAL A 150 12.56 -10.32 15.51
CA VAL A 150 13.19 -10.58 16.81
C VAL A 150 14.00 -9.36 17.24
N LEU A 151 13.82 -8.95 18.50
CA LEU A 151 14.53 -7.85 19.15
C LEU A 151 15.44 -8.44 20.22
N GLU A 152 16.74 -8.16 20.17
CA GLU A 152 17.65 -8.39 21.29
C GLU A 152 17.55 -7.19 22.24
N THR A 153 17.11 -7.44 23.47
CA THR A 153 16.97 -6.39 24.49
C THR A 153 18.26 -6.26 25.28
N GLU A 154 18.71 -5.03 25.53
CA GLU A 154 19.80 -4.75 26.48
C GLU A 154 19.43 -5.04 27.94
#